data_AF-A0A7I4Z589-F1
#
_entry.id   AF-A0A7I4Z589-F1
#
_cell.length_a   1.000
_cell.length_b   1.000
_cell.length_c   1.000
_cell.angle_alpha   90.00
_cell.angle_beta   90.00
_cell.angle_gamma   90.00
#
_symmetry.space_group_name_H-M   'P 1'
#
loop_
_entity.id
_entity.type
_entity.pdbx_description
1 polymer ?
#
loop_
_entity_poly.entity_id
_entity_poly.type
_entity_poly.pdbx_seq_one_letter_code
_entity_poly.pdbx_strand_id
1 'polypeptide(L)'
;MISQEEQLRGVVASQAERIRQLEQQVENMERELCVCREAYDLLEFQILENEQNNKCLASLHGHDICIGTEKTTMGRPSTDVGSENLVITESERIIEQKTPSNQLIEYNSHLEHQFRRQSQIIEVMKRKLSEQMVFANLVYKLSKMRGAEMIQKHLDSFIDSAENENKMLAENFSRIIQISRGTMVESFDNRCCYARDDKFRYMM
;
A
#
# COMPACT_ATOMS: atom_id res chain seq x y z
N MET A 1 -39.40 13.87 -6.13
CA MET A 1 -38.49 12.70 -5.96
C MET A 1 -37.39 12.84 -6.99
N ILE A 2 -36.14 12.87 -6.56
CA ILE A 2 -34.98 12.80 -7.47
C ILE A 2 -34.99 11.41 -8.11
N SER A 3 -34.87 11.33 -9.43
CA SER A 3 -34.87 10.05 -10.16
C SER A 3 -33.65 9.23 -9.76
N GLN A 4 -33.76 7.89 -9.69
CA GLN A 4 -32.62 7.00 -9.43
C GLN A 4 -31.45 7.26 -10.40
N GLU A 5 -31.75 7.68 -11.62
CA GLU A 5 -30.78 8.07 -12.64
C GLU A 5 -29.95 9.30 -12.24
N GLU A 6 -30.57 10.24 -11.54
CA GLU A 6 -29.94 11.48 -11.09
C GLU A 6 -29.04 11.25 -9.85
N GLN A 7 -29.42 10.31 -8.98
CA GLN A 7 -28.56 9.80 -7.91
C GLN A 7 -27.30 9.10 -8.46
N LEU A 8 -27.46 8.24 -9.48
CA LEU A 8 -26.36 7.57 -10.15
C LEU A 8 -25.40 8.56 -10.82
N ARG A 9 -25.92 9.59 -11.51
CA ARG A 9 -25.10 10.66 -12.09
C ARG A 9 -24.27 11.38 -11.03
N GLY A 10 -24.83 11.66 -9.85
CA GLY A 10 -24.10 12.28 -8.74
C GLY A 10 -22.95 11.42 -8.22
N VAL A 11 -23.17 10.10 -8.07
CA VAL A 11 -22.12 9.16 -7.66
C VAL A 11 -21.01 9.05 -8.69
N VAL A 12 -21.37 8.95 -9.99
CA VAL A 12 -20.38 8.88 -11.08
C VAL A 12 -19.54 10.16 -11.14
N ALA A 13 -20.15 11.34 -11.00
CA ALA A 13 -19.42 12.60 -10.97
C ALA A 13 -18.46 12.70 -9.78
N SER A 14 -18.90 12.25 -8.59
CA SER A 14 -18.05 12.23 -7.39
C SER A 14 -16.89 11.24 -7.53
N GLN A 15 -17.13 10.07 -8.13
CA GLN A 15 -16.07 9.09 -8.40
C GLN A 15 -15.07 9.61 -9.44
N ALA A 16 -15.54 10.27 -10.50
CA ALA A 16 -14.68 10.85 -11.53
C ALA A 16 -13.74 11.92 -10.93
N GLU A 17 -14.24 12.80 -10.06
CA GLU A 17 -13.38 13.81 -9.41
C GLU A 17 -12.38 13.17 -8.45
N ARG A 18 -12.77 12.12 -7.72
CA ARG A 18 -11.86 11.38 -6.84
C ARG A 18 -10.75 10.69 -7.63
N ILE A 19 -11.06 10.13 -8.80
CA ILE A 19 -10.06 9.56 -9.71
C ILE A 19 -9.08 10.65 -10.16
N ARG A 20 -9.59 11.81 -10.59
CA ARG A 20 -8.74 12.93 -11.02
C ARG A 20 -7.80 13.42 -9.93
N GLN A 21 -8.27 13.46 -8.67
CA GLN A 21 -7.44 13.83 -7.52
C GLN A 21 -6.34 12.80 -7.24
N LEU A 22 -6.66 11.51 -7.36
CA LEU A 22 -5.68 10.43 -7.18
C LEU A 22 -4.64 10.43 -8.30
N GLU A 23 -5.04 10.65 -9.55
CA GLU A 23 -4.13 10.79 -10.69
C GLU A 23 -3.14 11.94 -10.47
N GLN A 24 -3.64 13.10 -10.03
CA GLN A 24 -2.78 14.25 -9.72
C GLN A 24 -1.81 13.96 -8.56
N GLN A 25 -2.24 13.20 -7.56
CA GLN A 25 -1.40 12.80 -6.44
C GLN A 25 -0.28 11.85 -6.89
N VAL A 26 -0.60 10.89 -7.77
CA VAL A 26 0.40 9.98 -8.36
C VAL A 26 1.44 10.78 -9.15
N GLU A 27 1.01 11.69 -10.01
CA GLU A 27 1.93 12.51 -10.80
C GLU A 27 2.85 13.38 -9.91
N ASN A 28 2.32 13.93 -8.82
CA ASN A 28 3.14 14.67 -7.85
C ASN A 28 4.20 13.77 -7.20
N MET A 29 3.81 12.56 -6.78
CA MET A 29 4.74 11.59 -6.19
C MET A 29 5.81 11.13 -7.19
N GLU A 30 5.46 10.96 -8.46
CA GLU A 30 6.42 10.61 -9.53
C GLU A 30 7.45 11.72 -9.74
N ARG A 31 7.02 12.99 -9.72
CA ARG A 31 7.93 14.14 -9.78
C ARG A 31 8.88 14.17 -8.57
N GLU A 32 8.36 13.96 -7.37
CA GLU A 32 9.18 13.90 -6.15
C GLU A 32 10.20 12.76 -6.20
N LEU A 33 9.81 11.56 -6.67
CA LEU A 33 10.73 10.44 -6.85
C LEU A 33 11.83 10.73 -7.88
N CYS A 34 11.54 11.48 -8.94
CA CYS A 34 12.54 11.91 -9.92
C CYS A 34 13.60 12.81 -9.28
N VAL A 35 13.15 13.85 -8.55
CA VAL A 35 14.04 14.79 -7.84
C VAL A 35 14.89 14.06 -6.79
N CYS A 36 14.30 13.12 -6.05
CA CYS A 36 15.02 12.34 -5.05
C CYS A 36 16.09 11.43 -5.68
N ARG A 37 15.83 10.84 -6.86
CA ARG A 37 16.83 10.03 -7.58
C ARG A 37 18.01 10.87 -8.03
N GLU A 38 17.75 12.02 -8.65
CA GLU A 38 18.81 12.95 -9.07
C GLU A 38 19.67 13.43 -7.89
N ALA A 39 19.04 13.70 -6.75
CA ALA A 39 19.74 14.07 -5.52
C ALA A 39 20.58 12.91 -4.95
N TYR A 40 20.09 11.68 -5.04
CA TYR A 40 20.81 10.48 -4.58
C TYR A 40 22.04 10.21 -5.46
N ASP A 41 21.89 10.30 -6.78
CA ASP A 41 23.01 10.13 -7.72
C ASP A 41 24.12 11.16 -7.43
N LEU A 42 23.75 12.43 -7.19
CA LEU A 42 24.73 13.48 -6.84
C LEU A 42 25.45 13.21 -5.52
N LEU A 43 24.72 12.72 -4.51
CA LEU A 43 25.29 12.36 -3.21
C LEU A 43 26.25 11.17 -3.33
N GLU A 44 25.92 10.18 -4.15
CA GLU A 44 26.78 9.03 -4.44
C GLU A 44 28.11 9.50 -5.06
N PHE A 45 28.08 10.41 -6.03
CA PHE A 45 29.30 11.00 -6.59
C PHE A 45 30.15 11.71 -5.53
N GLN A 46 29.54 12.49 -4.64
CA GLN A 46 30.27 13.19 -3.57
C GLN A 46 30.89 12.23 -2.53
N ILE A 47 30.22 11.12 -2.22
CA ILE A 47 30.76 10.10 -1.32
C ILE A 47 31.99 9.46 -1.95
N LEU A 48 31.90 9.06 -3.23
CA LEU A 48 33.01 8.45 -3.96
C LEU A 48 34.22 9.39 -4.08
N GLU A 49 33.98 10.68 -4.35
CA GLU A 49 35.04 11.70 -4.39
C GLU A 49 35.72 11.86 -3.02
N ASN A 50 34.95 11.92 -1.93
CA ASN A 50 35.49 12.02 -0.58
C ASN A 50 36.26 10.77 -0.15
N GLU A 51 35.80 9.57 -0.52
CA GLU A 51 36.55 8.34 -0.28
C GLU A 51 37.88 8.33 -1.03
N GLN A 52 37.92 8.82 -2.26
CA GLN A 52 39.15 8.93 -3.04
C GLN A 52 40.12 9.95 -2.43
N ASN A 53 39.60 11.11 -2.01
CA ASN A 53 40.39 12.14 -1.32
C ASN A 53 40.97 11.61 0.00
N ASN A 54 40.18 10.88 0.79
CA ASN A 54 40.64 10.25 2.03
C ASN A 54 41.71 9.17 1.79
N LYS A 55 41.56 8.34 0.76
CA LYS A 55 42.59 7.36 0.35
C LYS A 55 43.90 8.05 -0.03
N CYS A 56 43.83 9.19 -0.70
CA CYS A 56 45.00 9.99 -1.07
C CYS A 56 45.71 10.58 0.18
N LEU A 57 44.94 11.14 1.12
CA LEU A 57 45.48 11.69 2.38
C LEU A 57 46.07 10.63 3.31
N ALA A 58 45.47 9.43 3.35
CA ALA A 58 46.00 8.30 4.10
C ALA A 58 47.32 7.78 3.52
N SER A 59 47.50 7.84 2.19
CA SER A 59 48.76 7.49 1.54
C SER A 59 49.90 8.49 1.82
N LEU A 60 49.56 9.74 2.16
CA LEU A 60 50.55 10.79 2.48
C LEU A 60 51.12 10.64 3.91
N HIS A 61 50.35 10.09 4.85
CA HIS A 61 50.74 9.91 6.26
C HIS A 61 51.52 8.61 6.55
N GLY A 62 51.69 7.74 5.55
CA GLY A 62 52.41 6.46 5.69
C GLY A 62 53.93 6.54 5.51
N HIS A 63 54.51 7.72 5.30
CA HIS A 63 55.92 7.88 4.90
C HIS A 63 56.77 8.79 5.79
N ASP A 64 56.41 8.98 7.07
CA ASP A 64 57.25 9.70 8.03
C ASP A 64 57.55 8.88 9.29
N ILE A 65 58.29 7.77 9.14
CA ILE A 65 59.13 7.23 10.24
C ILE A 65 60.47 6.79 9.65
N CYS A 66 61.40 7.74 9.54
CA CYS A 66 62.84 7.44 9.49
C CYS A 66 63.47 7.95 10.79
N ILE A 67 63.61 7.05 11.76
CA ILE A 67 64.48 7.18 12.93
C ILE A 67 65.92 6.99 12.44
N GLY A 68 66.77 8.01 12.63
CA GLY A 68 68.21 7.94 12.37
C GLY A 68 68.97 8.87 13.31
N THR A 69 69.71 8.28 14.24
CA THR A 69 70.53 8.89 15.29
C THR A 69 71.78 9.60 14.78
N GLU A 70 72.11 10.80 15.30
CA GLU A 70 73.48 11.15 15.74
C GLU A 70 73.58 12.44 16.58
N LYS A 71 74.49 12.39 17.57
CA LYS A 71 74.76 13.37 18.63
C LYS A 71 75.65 14.51 18.11
N THR A 72 75.49 15.75 18.59
CA THR A 72 76.59 16.73 18.86
C THR A 72 76.08 17.92 19.73
N THR A 73 76.51 17.90 21.00
CA THR A 73 76.90 18.99 21.95
C THR A 73 76.42 20.47 21.89
N MET A 74 75.98 20.91 23.09
CA MET A 74 76.28 22.15 23.86
C MET A 74 75.45 23.45 23.67
N GLY A 75 74.84 23.92 24.78
CA GLY A 75 74.49 25.34 25.03
C GLY A 75 73.13 25.60 25.72
N ARG A 76 73.12 25.87 27.04
CA ARG A 76 72.01 26.51 27.82
C ARG A 76 72.34 28.03 27.96
N PRO A 77 71.51 28.95 28.52
CA PRO A 77 70.08 28.87 28.93
C PRO A 77 69.22 30.16 28.67
N SER A 78 67.94 30.09 29.06
CA SER A 78 67.05 31.18 29.57
C SER A 78 66.38 32.17 28.61
N THR A 79 65.03 32.16 28.56
CA THR A 79 64.20 33.15 29.31
C THR A 79 62.74 32.71 29.39
N ASP A 80 62.26 32.83 30.62
CA ASP A 80 60.90 32.72 31.13
C ASP A 80 60.09 33.96 30.77
N VAL A 81 58.87 33.81 30.23
CA VAL A 81 57.75 34.77 30.42
C VAL A 81 56.44 33.98 30.29
N GLY A 82 55.72 33.86 31.41
CA GLY A 82 54.40 33.28 31.46
C GLY A 82 53.31 34.15 30.82
N SER A 83 52.15 33.53 30.58
CA SER A 83 50.84 34.13 30.79
C SER A 83 49.79 33.03 30.63
N GLU A 84 49.21 32.67 31.76
CA GLU A 84 47.91 32.03 31.85
C GLU A 84 46.90 32.84 31.03
N ASN A 85 46.16 32.17 30.14
CA ASN A 85 44.82 32.62 29.77
C ASN A 85 43.94 31.41 29.55
N LEU A 86 43.30 31.06 30.66
CA LEU A 86 42.02 30.41 30.77
C LEU A 86 41.00 31.04 29.81
N VAL A 87 40.66 30.35 28.72
CA VAL A 87 39.31 30.38 28.13
C VAL A 87 38.98 28.96 27.68
N ILE A 88 38.71 28.09 28.65
CA ILE A 88 37.90 26.89 28.42
C ILE A 88 36.45 27.39 28.37
N THR A 89 36.01 27.91 27.21
CA THR A 89 34.58 28.12 26.94
C THR A 89 34.32 27.98 25.45
N GLU A 90 34.32 26.75 24.95
CA GLU A 90 33.62 26.44 23.69
C GLU A 90 33.03 25.00 23.70
N SER A 91 32.84 24.41 24.88
CA SER A 91 32.31 23.05 25.00
C SER A 91 30.79 22.95 24.97
N GLU A 92 30.04 24.06 24.90
CA GLU A 92 28.56 24.04 24.97
C GLU A 92 27.90 25.11 24.09
N ARG A 93 28.39 25.33 22.88
CA ARG A 93 27.60 26.01 21.84
C ARG A 93 27.17 25.00 20.79
N ILE A 94 26.05 24.34 21.09
CA ILE A 94 24.94 24.13 20.16
C ILE A 94 25.39 24.04 18.70
N ILE A 95 26.02 22.92 18.35
CA ILE A 95 25.99 22.44 16.98
C ILE A 95 24.86 21.40 16.95
N GLU A 96 23.62 21.91 16.92
CA GLU A 96 22.51 21.23 16.25
C GLU A 96 22.73 21.24 14.73
N GLN A 97 23.96 20.97 14.25
CA GLN A 97 24.06 20.36 12.93
C GLN A 97 23.47 18.99 13.11
N LYS A 98 22.22 18.83 12.68
CA LYS A 98 21.60 17.57 12.29
C LYS A 98 22.69 16.80 11.52
N THR A 99 23.42 15.93 12.23
CA THR A 99 24.49 15.13 11.64
C THR A 99 23.86 14.37 10.47
N PRO A 100 24.50 14.25 9.30
CA PRO A 100 23.93 13.54 8.14
C PRO A 100 23.38 12.14 8.51
N SER A 101 24.00 11.52 9.53
CA SER A 101 23.55 10.28 10.17
C SER A 101 22.13 10.34 10.75
N ASN A 102 21.72 11.42 11.42
CA ASN A 102 20.37 11.54 11.99
C ASN A 102 19.29 11.68 10.92
N GLN A 103 19.59 12.38 9.82
CA GLN A 103 18.66 12.49 8.68
C GLN A 103 18.50 11.15 7.95
N LEU A 104 19.60 10.39 7.80
CA LEU A 104 19.57 9.05 7.21
C LEU A 104 18.78 8.06 8.06
N ILE A 105 18.91 8.13 9.39
CA ILE A 105 18.13 7.31 10.33
C ILE A 105 16.64 7.64 10.22
N GLU A 106 16.28 8.93 10.17
CA GLU A 106 14.90 9.40 10.03
C GLU A 106 14.28 8.94 8.69
N TYR A 107 15.02 9.05 7.59
CA TYR A 107 14.60 8.59 6.27
C TYR A 107 14.44 7.06 6.20
N ASN A 108 15.39 6.30 6.75
CA ASN A 108 15.29 4.84 6.82
C ASN A 108 14.08 4.40 7.65
N SER A 109 13.82 5.06 8.78
CA SER A 109 12.62 4.80 9.60
C SER A 109 11.32 5.07 8.81
N HIS A 110 11.30 6.15 8.02
CA HIS A 110 10.19 6.46 7.14
C HIS A 110 9.99 5.38 6.07
N LEU A 111 11.05 4.96 5.38
CA LEU A 111 11.00 3.91 4.37
C LEU A 111 10.49 2.59 4.95
N GLU A 112 11.01 2.17 6.11
CA GLU A 112 10.52 0.96 6.78
C GLU A 112 9.03 1.05 7.09
N HIS A 113 8.55 2.20 7.53
CA HIS A 113 7.13 2.40 7.80
C HIS A 113 6.29 2.31 6.53
N GLN A 114 6.78 2.88 5.42
CA GLN A 114 6.14 2.76 4.11
C GLN A 114 6.11 1.30 3.63
N PHE A 115 7.22 0.57 3.70
CA PHE A 115 7.28 -0.85 3.34
C PHE A 115 6.34 -1.70 4.18
N ARG A 116 6.27 -1.45 5.50
CA ARG A 116 5.33 -2.13 6.40
C ARG A 116 3.88 -1.88 5.97
N ARG A 117 3.52 -0.62 5.69
CA ARG A 117 2.16 -0.27 5.20
C ARG A 117 1.85 -0.93 3.86
N GLN A 118 2.78 -0.87 2.91
CA GLN A 118 2.60 -1.49 1.59
C GLN A 118 2.42 -3.01 1.72
N SER A 119 3.21 -3.66 2.58
CA SER A 119 3.09 -5.09 2.86
C SER A 119 1.73 -5.44 3.46
N GLN A 120 1.24 -4.64 4.41
CA GLN A 120 -0.11 -4.83 4.97
C GLN A 120 -1.20 -4.70 3.90
N ILE A 121 -1.09 -3.70 3.01
CA ILE A 121 -2.03 -3.51 1.90
C ILE A 121 -2.00 -4.71 0.97
N ILE A 122 -0.82 -5.19 0.59
CA ILE A 122 -0.64 -6.35 -0.28
C ILE A 122 -1.29 -7.60 0.34
N GLU A 123 -1.10 -7.84 1.64
CA GLU A 123 -1.71 -8.99 2.31
C GLU A 123 -3.24 -8.90 2.37
N VAL A 124 -3.79 -7.70 2.58
CA VAL A 124 -5.25 -7.49 2.49
C VAL A 124 -5.76 -7.74 1.07
N MET A 125 -5.06 -7.23 0.05
CA MET A 125 -5.43 -7.45 -1.35
C MET A 125 -5.37 -8.92 -1.75
N LYS A 126 -4.31 -9.65 -1.35
CA LYS A 126 -4.19 -11.10 -1.58
C LYS A 126 -5.35 -11.86 -0.96
N ARG A 127 -5.73 -11.53 0.27
CA ARG A 127 -6.88 -12.15 0.95
C ARG A 127 -8.18 -11.90 0.18
N LYS A 128 -8.47 -10.65 -0.18
CA LYS A 128 -9.65 -10.29 -0.98
C LYS A 128 -9.69 -10.99 -2.33
N LEU A 129 -8.55 -11.09 -3.01
CA LEU A 129 -8.44 -11.78 -4.29
C LEU A 129 -8.75 -13.28 -4.15
N SER A 130 -8.22 -13.92 -3.10
CA SER A 130 -8.50 -15.32 -2.79
C SER A 130 -10.00 -15.54 -2.50
N GLU A 131 -10.60 -14.69 -1.67
CA GLU A 131 -12.03 -14.71 -1.37
C GLU A 131 -12.89 -14.54 -2.64
N GLN A 132 -12.53 -13.62 -3.53
CA GLN A 132 -13.22 -13.42 -4.81
C GLN A 132 -13.09 -14.66 -5.71
N MET A 133 -11.92 -15.29 -5.76
CA MET A 133 -11.71 -16.49 -6.56
C MET A 133 -12.56 -17.68 -6.06
N VAL A 134 -12.71 -17.81 -4.74
CA VAL A 134 -13.62 -18.79 -4.13
C VAL A 134 -15.06 -18.55 -4.55
N PHE A 135 -15.52 -17.29 -4.50
CA PHE A 135 -16.88 -16.94 -4.92
C PHE A 135 -17.11 -17.13 -6.43
N ALA A 136 -16.14 -16.76 -7.27
CA ALA A 136 -16.21 -16.99 -8.71
C ALA A 136 -16.34 -18.50 -9.04
N ASN A 137 -15.61 -19.35 -8.32
CA ASN A 137 -15.71 -20.80 -8.45
C ASN A 137 -17.09 -21.32 -8.02
N LEU A 138 -17.71 -20.75 -6.99
CA LEU A 138 -19.10 -21.05 -6.63
C LEU A 138 -20.03 -20.72 -7.79
N VAL A 139 -20.00 -19.48 -8.30
CA VAL A 139 -20.85 -19.05 -9.42
C VAL A 139 -20.69 -19.97 -10.63
N TYR A 140 -19.45 -20.32 -10.97
CA TYR A 140 -19.17 -21.28 -12.04
C TYR A 140 -19.84 -22.64 -11.77
N LYS A 141 -19.69 -23.21 -10.57
CA LYS A 141 -20.35 -24.48 -10.19
C LYS A 141 -21.87 -24.38 -10.30
N LEU A 142 -22.47 -23.32 -9.76
CA LEU A 142 -23.91 -23.10 -9.83
C LEU A 142 -24.39 -23.01 -11.29
N SER A 143 -23.62 -22.39 -12.18
CA SER A 143 -23.96 -22.29 -13.61
C SER A 143 -24.01 -23.64 -14.34
N LYS A 144 -23.32 -24.66 -13.82
CA LYS A 144 -23.30 -26.02 -14.38
C LYS A 144 -24.38 -26.92 -13.77
N MET A 145 -24.96 -26.53 -12.64
CA MET A 145 -25.99 -27.31 -11.97
C MET A 145 -27.34 -27.15 -12.66
N ARG A 146 -28.11 -28.24 -12.70
CA ARG A 146 -29.50 -28.25 -13.15
C ARG A 146 -30.41 -28.52 -11.96
N GLY A 147 -31.47 -27.73 -11.85
CA GLY A 147 -32.45 -27.86 -10.78
C GLY A 147 -32.18 -26.90 -9.63
N ALA A 148 -33.19 -26.10 -9.32
CA ALA A 148 -33.11 -25.04 -8.31
C ALA A 148 -32.84 -25.59 -6.89
N GLU A 149 -33.21 -26.83 -6.57
CA GLU A 149 -32.96 -27.47 -5.26
C GLU A 149 -31.49 -27.72 -5.00
N MET A 150 -30.79 -28.22 -6.01
CA MET A 150 -29.36 -28.51 -5.91
C MET A 150 -28.57 -27.21 -5.79
N ILE A 151 -28.94 -26.20 -6.57
CA ILE A 151 -28.37 -24.86 -6.52
C ILE A 151 -28.62 -24.24 -5.13
N GLN A 152 -29.84 -24.34 -4.62
CA GLN A 152 -30.21 -23.86 -3.29
C GLN A 152 -29.38 -24.53 -2.19
N LYS A 153 -29.29 -25.86 -2.18
CA LYS A 153 -28.51 -26.61 -1.18
C LYS A 153 -27.02 -26.25 -1.21
N HIS A 154 -26.45 -26.02 -2.40
CA HIS A 154 -25.07 -25.58 -2.52
C HIS A 154 -24.85 -24.15 -2.04
N LEU A 155 -25.82 -23.26 -2.30
CA LEU A 155 -25.79 -21.89 -1.77
C LEU A 155 -25.88 -21.89 -0.25
N ASP A 156 -26.80 -22.65 0.33
CA ASP A 156 -26.97 -22.73 1.79
C ASP A 156 -25.68 -23.23 2.47
N SER A 157 -25.06 -24.29 1.94
CA SER A 157 -23.76 -24.79 2.44
C SER A 157 -22.62 -23.77 2.28
N PHE A 158 -22.64 -22.95 1.23
CA PHE A 158 -21.66 -21.89 1.04
C PHE A 158 -21.90 -20.73 2.02
N ILE A 159 -23.15 -20.32 2.24
CA ILE A 159 -23.54 -19.26 3.18
C ILE A 159 -23.11 -19.60 4.61
N ASP A 160 -23.18 -20.88 5.01
CA ASP A 160 -22.75 -21.36 6.32
C ASP A 160 -21.23 -21.26 6.52
N SER A 161 -20.44 -21.31 5.43
CA SER A 161 -18.98 -21.29 5.47
C SER A 161 -18.36 -19.97 4.98
N ALA A 162 -19.14 -19.09 4.38
CA ALA A 162 -18.69 -17.81 3.85
C ALA A 162 -18.79 -16.70 4.89
N GLU A 163 -17.89 -15.73 4.79
CA GLU A 163 -17.90 -14.51 5.59
C GLU A 163 -18.11 -13.27 4.69
N ASN A 164 -18.50 -12.16 5.32
CA ASN A 164 -18.51 -10.82 4.73
C ASN A 164 -19.37 -10.68 3.44
N GLU A 165 -18.87 -9.96 2.44
CA GLU A 165 -19.58 -9.60 1.21
C GLU A 165 -20.00 -10.82 0.38
N ASN A 166 -19.18 -11.87 0.36
CA ASN A 166 -19.48 -13.11 -0.36
C ASN A 166 -20.69 -13.85 0.23
N LYS A 167 -20.85 -13.81 1.55
CA LYS A 167 -22.03 -14.35 2.23
C LYS A 167 -23.29 -13.61 1.80
N MET A 168 -23.26 -12.27 1.85
CA MET A 168 -24.41 -11.45 1.42
C MET A 168 -24.76 -11.69 -0.06
N LEU A 169 -23.77 -11.82 -0.94
CA LEU A 169 -23.99 -12.12 -2.35
C LEU A 169 -24.62 -13.51 -2.55
N ALA A 170 -24.16 -14.53 -1.81
CA ALA A 170 -24.73 -15.87 -1.85
C ALA A 170 -26.18 -15.89 -1.31
N GLU A 171 -26.46 -15.16 -0.22
CA GLU A 171 -27.82 -14.97 0.32
C GLU A 171 -28.75 -14.28 -0.71
N ASN A 172 -28.25 -13.28 -1.44
CA ASN A 172 -29.01 -12.63 -2.50
C ASN A 172 -29.32 -13.60 -3.66
N PHE A 173 -28.36 -14.41 -4.09
CA PHE A 173 -28.63 -15.45 -5.08
C PHE A 173 -29.66 -16.48 -4.60
N SER A 174 -29.55 -16.90 -3.34
CA SER A 174 -30.50 -17.79 -2.67
C SER A 174 -31.92 -17.22 -2.71
N ARG A 175 -32.11 -15.93 -2.36
CA ARG A 175 -33.41 -15.24 -2.45
C ARG A 175 -33.95 -15.17 -3.89
N ILE A 176 -33.11 -14.84 -4.86
CA ILE A 176 -33.52 -14.76 -6.28
C ILE A 176 -34.07 -16.11 -6.75
N ILE A 177 -33.40 -17.21 -6.39
CA ILE A 177 -33.85 -18.56 -6.76
C ILE A 177 -35.18 -18.88 -6.11
N GLN A 178 -35.34 -18.58 -4.81
CA GLN A 178 -36.60 -18.80 -4.10
C GLN A 178 -37.77 -18.02 -4.72
N ILE A 179 -37.57 -16.74 -5.05
CA ILE A 179 -38.58 -15.90 -5.73
C ILE A 179 -38.92 -16.48 -7.12
N SER A 180 -37.91 -16.89 -7.89
CA SER A 180 -38.10 -17.50 -9.22
C SER A 180 -38.89 -18.80 -9.14
N ARG A 181 -38.79 -19.53 -8.02
CA ARG A 181 -39.59 -20.73 -7.77
C ARG A 181 -41.03 -20.38 -7.39
N GLY A 182 -41.24 -19.43 -6.48
CA GLY A 182 -42.57 -19.00 -6.05
C GLY A 182 -43.41 -18.38 -7.16
N THR A 183 -42.81 -17.50 -7.97
CA THR A 183 -43.48 -16.85 -9.11
C THR A 183 -43.86 -17.82 -10.23
N MET A 184 -43.08 -18.89 -10.44
CA MET A 184 -43.49 -19.95 -11.38
C MET A 184 -44.71 -20.71 -10.87
N VAL A 185 -44.79 -21.05 -9.59
CA VAL A 185 -45.95 -21.78 -9.02
C VAL A 185 -47.24 -20.97 -9.15
N GLU A 186 -47.22 -19.67 -8.83
CA GLU A 186 -48.39 -18.79 -8.99
C GLU A 186 -48.80 -18.61 -10.48
N SER A 187 -47.84 -18.62 -11.40
CA SER A 187 -48.12 -18.47 -12.84
C SER A 187 -48.73 -19.73 -13.48
N PHE A 188 -48.53 -20.91 -12.89
CA PHE A 188 -49.13 -22.18 -13.34
C PHE A 188 -50.53 -22.37 -12.74
N ASP A 189 -50.75 -22.03 -11.47
CA ASP A 189 -52.08 -22.13 -10.85
C ASP A 189 -53.08 -21.16 -11.50
N ASN A 190 -52.67 -19.91 -11.78
CA ASN A 190 -53.54 -18.95 -12.47
C ASN A 190 -53.84 -19.32 -13.93
N ARG A 191 -53.04 -20.17 -14.59
CA ARG A 191 -53.32 -20.63 -15.96
C ARG A 191 -54.20 -21.88 -16.02
N CYS A 192 -54.26 -22.66 -14.93
CA CYS A 192 -55.11 -23.85 -14.85
C CYS A 192 -56.57 -23.53 -14.46
N CYS A 193 -56.81 -22.41 -13.75
CA CYS A 193 -58.17 -22.03 -13.34
C CYS A 193 -59.02 -21.45 -14.48
N TYR A 194 -58.44 -20.75 -15.46
CA TYR A 194 -59.21 -20.20 -16.59
C TYR A 194 -59.49 -21.21 -17.71
N ALA A 195 -58.86 -22.40 -17.71
CA ALA A 195 -59.03 -23.38 -18.77
C ALA A 195 -60.20 -24.38 -18.54
N ARG A 196 -60.85 -24.36 -17.36
CA ARG A 196 -61.96 -25.27 -17.03
C ARG A 196 -63.35 -24.69 -17.20
N ASP A 197 -63.51 -23.37 -17.27
CA ASP A 197 -64.85 -22.75 -17.22
C ASP A 197 -65.49 -22.44 -18.59
N ASP A 198 -64.75 -22.53 -19.70
CA ASP A 198 -65.29 -22.20 -21.03
C ASP A 198 -65.96 -23.37 -21.77
N LYS A 199 -66.04 -24.58 -21.18
CA LYS A 199 -66.68 -25.74 -21.84
C LYS A 199 -68.15 -25.98 -21.51
N PHE A 200 -68.77 -25.18 -20.63
CA PHE A 200 -70.17 -25.39 -20.22
C PHE A 200 -71.16 -24.28 -20.63
N ARG A 201 -70.74 -23.27 -21.40
CA ARG A 201 -71.60 -22.13 -21.74
C ARG A 201 -72.28 -22.16 -23.12
N TYR A 202 -72.11 -23.23 -23.90
CA TYR A 202 -72.71 -23.39 -25.24
C TYR A 202 -73.66 -24.59 -25.37
N MET A 203 -74.40 -24.92 -24.30
CA MET A 203 -75.34 -26.04 -24.34
C MET A 203 -76.66 -25.79 -23.58
N MET A 204 -77.18 -24.56 -23.63
CA MET A 204 -78.57 -24.21 -23.31
C MET A 204 -79.08 -23.18 -24.32
#